data_AF-A0A926V552-F1
#
_entry.id   AF-A0A926V552-F1
#
_cell.length_a   1.000
_cell.length_b   1.000
_cell.length_c   1.000
_cell.angle_alpha   90.00
_cell.angle_beta   90.00
_cell.angle_gamma   90.00
#
_symmetry.space_group_name_H-M   'P 1'
#
loop_
_entity.id
_entity.type
_entity.pdbx_description
1 polymer ?
#
loop_
_entity_poly.entity_id
_entity_poly.type
_entity_poly.pdbx_seq_one_letter_code
_entity_poly.pdbx_strand_id
1 'polypeptide(L)'
;MSKSNSGCYVLDREELLRIRDLKLLTSDRDYIFFALQLDFPGKLNPKIDVDAFCDRWELDEGDLYKALGELRKKGVVVSIASQISLQMPS
;
A
#
# COMPACT_ATOMS: atom_id res chain seq x y z
N MET A 1 -20.04 -0.57 -32.85
CA MET A 1 -20.12 -1.80 -32.03
C MET A 1 -19.29 -1.59 -30.78
N SER A 2 -19.93 -1.20 -29.68
CA SER A 2 -19.29 -1.01 -28.39
C SER A 2 -19.01 -2.40 -27.80
N LYS A 3 -17.74 -2.80 -27.71
CA LYS A 3 -17.37 -4.03 -27.01
C LYS A 3 -17.71 -3.82 -25.53
N SER A 4 -18.71 -4.54 -25.06
CA SER A 4 -19.03 -4.70 -23.65
C SER A 4 -17.77 -5.20 -22.94
N ASN A 5 -17.24 -4.41 -22.00
CA ASN A 5 -16.11 -4.78 -21.15
C ASN A 5 -16.61 -5.73 -20.03
N SER A 6 -17.31 -6.81 -20.44
CA SER A 6 -18.06 -7.68 -19.54
C SER A 6 -17.13 -8.66 -18.82
N GLY A 7 -16.98 -8.49 -17.50
CA GLY A 7 -16.46 -9.52 -16.60
C GLY A 7 -15.21 -9.18 -15.79
N CYS A 8 -14.99 -7.93 -15.39
CA CYS A 8 -13.91 -7.59 -14.45
C CYS A 8 -14.51 -7.23 -13.08
N TYR A 9 -14.09 -7.95 -12.04
CA TYR A 9 -14.29 -7.54 -10.65
C TYR A 9 -13.13 -6.62 -10.26
N VAL A 10 -13.46 -5.43 -9.76
CA VAL A 10 -12.48 -4.45 -9.30
C VAL A 10 -12.62 -4.38 -7.79
N LEU A 11 -11.58 -4.79 -7.09
CA LEU A 11 -11.50 -4.66 -5.65
C LEU A 11 -11.43 -3.17 -5.29
N ASP A 12 -12.29 -2.70 -4.39
CA ASP A 12 -12.23 -1.34 -3.87
C ASP A 12 -11.62 -1.26 -2.45
N ARG A 13 -11.55 -0.03 -1.91
CA ARG A 13 -11.00 0.23 -0.58
C ARG A 13 -11.80 -0.46 0.53
N GLU A 14 -13.12 -0.35 0.50
CA GLU A 14 -13.99 -0.89 1.56
C GLU A 14 -13.92 -2.42 1.59
N GLU A 15 -13.85 -3.03 0.42
CA GLU A 15 -13.67 -4.46 0.28
C GLU A 15 -12.30 -4.91 0.80
N LEU A 16 -11.22 -4.19 0.48
CA LEU A 16 -9.88 -4.53 0.99
C LEU A 16 -9.79 -4.38 2.53
N LEU A 17 -10.42 -3.35 3.10
CA LEU A 17 -10.54 -3.20 4.56
C LEU A 17 -11.31 -4.37 5.17
N ARG A 18 -12.45 -4.73 4.59
CA ARG A 18 -13.24 -5.88 5.05
C ARG A 18 -12.46 -7.19 4.96
N ILE A 19 -11.67 -7.39 3.91
CA ILE A 19 -10.78 -8.56 3.75
C ILE A 19 -9.76 -8.61 4.89
N ARG A 20 -9.21 -7.45 5.29
CA ARG A 20 -8.29 -7.34 6.43
C ARG A 20 -8.98 -7.66 7.75
N ASP A 21 -10.18 -7.13 7.99
CA ASP A 21 -10.97 -7.39 9.21
C ASP A 21 -11.34 -8.86 9.36
N LEU A 22 -11.67 -9.51 8.24
CA LEU A 22 -11.94 -10.94 8.17
C LEU A 22 -10.67 -11.80 8.30
N LYS A 23 -9.48 -11.18 8.40
CA LYS A 23 -8.17 -11.85 8.48
C LYS A 23 -7.92 -12.81 7.32
N LEU A 24 -8.43 -12.48 6.14
CA LEU A 24 -8.25 -13.27 4.91
C LEU A 24 -6.88 -13.02 4.26
N LEU A 25 -6.26 -11.88 4.57
CA LEU A 25 -4.86 -11.61 4.25
C LEU A 25 -3.98 -12.08 5.41
N THR A 26 -2.96 -12.87 5.08
CA THR A 26 -2.08 -13.51 6.06
C THR A 26 -0.86 -12.67 6.44
N SER A 27 -0.67 -11.51 5.80
CA SER A 27 0.46 -10.63 6.03
C SER A 27 0.12 -9.17 5.73
N ASP A 28 0.58 -8.26 6.59
CA ASP A 28 0.47 -6.80 6.39
C ASP A 28 1.14 -6.35 5.09
N ARG A 29 2.19 -7.08 4.66
CA ARG A 29 2.85 -6.85 3.38
C ARG A 29 1.88 -6.98 2.21
N ASP A 30 1.04 -8.01 2.22
CA ASP A 30 0.12 -8.28 1.10
C ASP A 30 -1.00 -7.26 1.09
N TYR A 31 -1.52 -6.91 2.26
CA TYR A 31 -2.47 -5.80 2.41
C TYR A 31 -1.92 -4.48 1.88
N ILE A 32 -0.71 -4.10 2.29
CA ILE A 32 -0.05 -2.86 1.87
C ILE A 32 0.23 -2.88 0.38
N PHE A 33 0.61 -4.04 -0.20
CA PHE A 33 0.78 -4.15 -1.63
C PHE A 33 -0.52 -3.81 -2.39
N PHE A 34 -1.66 -4.36 -1.99
CA PHE A 34 -2.94 -4.05 -2.63
C PHE A 34 -3.35 -2.59 -2.41
N ALA A 35 -3.19 -2.06 -1.20
CA ALA A 35 -3.45 -0.66 -0.89
C ALA A 35 -2.65 0.29 -1.80
N LEU A 36 -1.37 -0.01 -2.03
CA LEU A 36 -0.52 0.74 -2.97
C LEU A 36 -1.02 0.67 -4.42
N GLN A 37 -1.49 -0.51 -4.88
CA GLN A 37 -2.04 -0.64 -6.23
C GLN A 37 -3.35 0.12 -6.41
N LEU A 38 -4.17 0.24 -5.35
CA LEU A 38 -5.42 1.00 -5.38
C LEU A 38 -5.18 2.51 -5.41
N ASP A 39 -4.30 3.04 -4.56
CA ASP A 39 -4.00 4.47 -4.52
C ASP A 39 -3.10 4.93 -5.68
N PHE A 40 -2.23 4.05 -6.18
CA PHE A 40 -1.21 4.39 -7.16
C PHE A 40 -1.14 3.37 -8.31
N PRO A 41 -2.23 3.19 -9.07
CA PRO A 41 -2.30 2.19 -10.13
C PRO A 41 -1.19 2.40 -11.16
N GLY A 42 -0.41 1.35 -11.40
CA GLY A 42 0.67 1.34 -12.40
C GLY A 42 1.93 2.14 -12.03
N LYS A 43 2.04 2.67 -10.79
CA LYS A 43 3.24 3.38 -10.34
C LYS A 43 4.15 2.44 -9.55
N LEU A 44 5.38 2.26 -10.02
CA LEU A 44 6.40 1.45 -9.35
C LEU A 44 7.08 2.16 -8.17
N ASN A 45 7.03 3.50 -8.11
CA ASN A 45 7.60 4.32 -7.04
C ASN A 45 6.74 5.56 -6.77
N PRO A 46 5.54 5.41 -6.17
CA PRO A 46 4.76 6.56 -5.76
C PRO A 46 5.46 7.32 -4.62
N LYS A 47 5.33 8.65 -4.61
CA LYS A 47 5.60 9.44 -3.42
C LYS A 47 4.37 9.34 -2.53
N ILE A 48 4.55 8.82 -1.33
CA ILE A 48 3.46 8.56 -0.38
C ILE A 48 3.59 9.56 0.76
N ASP A 49 2.48 10.19 1.10
CA ASP A 49 2.31 10.87 2.38
C ASP A 49 1.95 9.80 3.42
N VAL A 50 2.86 9.56 4.37
CA VAL A 50 2.82 8.41 5.28
C VAL A 50 1.58 8.50 6.18
N ASP A 51 1.37 9.65 6.81
CA ASP A 51 0.27 9.87 7.75
C ASP A 51 -1.07 9.69 7.04
N ALA A 52 -1.24 10.35 5.89
CA ALA A 52 -2.47 10.27 5.12
C ALA A 52 -2.73 8.87 4.53
N PHE A 53 -1.67 8.10 4.24
CA PHE A 53 -1.79 6.71 3.79
C PHE A 53 -2.16 5.79 4.95
N CYS A 54 -1.50 5.92 6.10
CA CYS A 54 -1.79 5.14 7.29
C CYS A 54 -3.21 5.37 7.81
N ASP A 55 -3.67 6.62 7.88
CA ASP A 55 -5.04 6.95 8.26
C ASP A 55 -6.06 6.33 7.30
N ARG A 56 -5.80 6.43 5.99
CA ARG A 56 -6.69 5.88 4.96
C ARG A 56 -6.78 4.37 4.99
N TRP A 57 -5.70 3.69 5.34
CA TRP A 57 -5.64 2.23 5.32
C TRP A 57 -5.66 1.59 6.72
N GLU A 58 -5.93 2.39 7.76
CA GLU A 58 -6.00 1.96 9.16
C GLU A 58 -4.74 1.18 9.58
N LEU A 59 -3.58 1.71 9.22
CA LEU A 59 -2.27 1.10 9.43
C LEU A 59 -1.47 1.84 10.50
N ASP A 60 -0.66 1.08 11.23
CA ASP A 60 0.45 1.65 11.98
C ASP A 60 1.60 2.00 11.03
N GLU A 61 2.27 3.13 11.27
CA GLU A 61 3.44 3.55 10.48
C GLU A 61 4.57 2.52 10.50
N GLY A 62 4.78 1.85 11.64
CA GLY A 62 5.79 0.81 11.79
C GLY A 62 5.49 -0.40 10.91
N ASP A 63 4.23 -0.81 10.83
CA ASP A 63 3.78 -1.89 9.94
C ASP A 63 3.95 -1.49 8.47
N LEU A 64 3.65 -0.23 8.12
CA LEU A 64 3.90 0.32 6.79
C LEU A 64 5.38 0.22 6.41
N TYR A 65 6.28 0.76 7.22
CA TYR A 65 7.72 0.75 6.93
C TYR A 65 8.30 -0.66 6.87
N LYS A 66 7.85 -1.56 7.76
CA LYS A 66 8.25 -2.97 7.75
C LYS A 66 7.85 -3.65 6.45
N ALA A 67 6.58 -3.52 6.05
CA ALA A 67 6.08 -4.08 4.80
C ALA A 67 6.76 -3.49 3.57
N LEU A 68 6.99 -2.18 3.52
CA LEU A 68 7.73 -1.54 2.44
C LEU A 68 9.16 -2.11 2.35
N GLY A 69 9.83 -2.33 3.49
CA GLY A 69 11.14 -2.98 3.55
C GLY A 69 11.13 -4.41 2.97
N GLU A 70 10.08 -5.18 3.26
CA GLU A 70 9.89 -6.52 2.70
C GLU A 70 9.62 -6.49 1.18
N LEU A 71 8.75 -5.58 0.73
CA LEU A 71 8.46 -5.38 -0.70
C LEU A 71 9.69 -4.93 -1.48
N ARG A 72 10.52 -4.07 -0.88
CA ARG A 72 11.81 -3.65 -1.46
C ARG A 72 12.77 -4.82 -1.62
N LYS A 73 12.91 -5.69 -0.61
CA LYS A 73 13.73 -6.90 -0.71
C LYS A 73 13.26 -7.85 -1.82
N LYS A 74 11.96 -7.84 -2.13
CA LYS A 74 11.36 -8.60 -3.23
C LYS A 74 11.39 -7.90 -4.58
N GLY A 75 11.91 -6.67 -4.66
CA GLY A 75 11.99 -5.89 -5.91
C GLY A 75 10.66 -5.30 -6.37
N VAL A 76 9.62 -5.30 -5.53
CA VAL A 76 8.29 -4.76 -5.85
C VAL A 76 8.27 -3.23 -5.71
N VAL A 77 8.97 -2.70 -4.71
CA VAL A 77 9.17 -1.26 -4.49
C VAL A 77 10.65 -0.94 -4.70
N VAL A 78 10.97 0.05 -5.53
CA VAL A 78 12.37 0.33 -5.90
C VAL A 78 13.02 1.31 -4.92
N SER A 79 12.25 2.27 -4.40
CA SER A 79 12.77 3.28 -3.47
C SER A 79 11.79 3.58 -2.33
N ILE A 80 12.31 3.47 -1.10
CA ILE A 80 11.69 4.05 0.10
C ILE A 80 12.56 5.27 0.41
N ALA A 81 12.28 6.39 -0.25
CA ALA A 81 12.92 7.64 0.13
C ALA A 81 12.22 8.17 1.37
N SER A 82 12.58 7.61 2.53
CA SER A 82 12.16 8.17 3.79
C SER A 82 12.93 9.48 3.94
N GLN A 83 12.26 10.62 3.73
CA GLN A 83 12.77 11.90 4.20
C GLN A 83 12.58 11.95 5.72
N ILE A 84 13.19 11.00 6.45
CA ILE A 84 13.33 11.13 7.89
C ILE A 84 14.43 12.17 8.06
N SER A 85 14.03 13.43 8.14
CA SER A 85 14.87 14.49 8.67
C SER A 85 15.09 14.19 10.16
N LEU A 86 16.04 13.30 10.47
CA LEU A 86 16.63 13.19 11.79
C LEU A 86 17.35 14.51 12.06
N GLN A 87 16.63 15.52 12.54
CA GLN A 87 17.24 16.69 13.17
C GLN A 87 17.83 16.20 14.49
N MET A 88 19.12 15.82 14.45
CA MET A 88 19.87 15.63 15.68
C MET A 88 20.06 17.00 16.33
N PRO A 89 19.61 17.22 17.58
CA PRO A 89 19.88 18.46 18.27
C PRO A 89 21.39 18.61 18.47
N SER A 90 21.92 19.75 18.03
CA SER A 90 23.30 20.19 18.30
C SER A 90 23.41 20.81 19.69
#